data_AF-A0AAU9XB63-F1
#
_entry.id   AF-A0AAU9XB63-F1
#
_cell.length_a   1.000
_cell.length_b   1.000
_cell.length_c   1.000
_cell.angle_alpha   90.00
_cell.angle_beta   90.00
_cell.angle_gamma   90.00
#
_symmetry.space_group_name_H-M   'P 1'
#
loop_
_entity.id
_entity.type
_entity.pdbx_description
1 polymer ?
#
loop_
_entity_poly.entity_id
_entity_poly.type
_entity_poly.pdbx_seq_one_letter_code
_entity_poly.pdbx_strand_id
1 'polypeptide(L)'
;MERKNSSVLQQLSNAHKEQVKVNRKYLQVIIECLIFTAMQNIAVRGHEESRNDIWEVSDINRGNFLELLHLRCKDLPWLQSKLQAQLQLHAQGTSPTLQNELLAIVSDLVLERITSEVRKSGYFGIIMDETSDINRTEEVSLCLRYVINGETKENFVGFFATASTEEEVLYELAKTAINKLDLRLENIIAECFDGAANMSGICKGLATRIKECSSLGIYVHCYDRLLNLAL
;
A
#
# COMPACT_ATOMS: atom_id res chain seq x y z
N MET A 1 -21.59 2.10 55.04
CA MET A 1 -20.89 2.10 53.73
C MET A 1 -21.88 2.57 52.68
N GLU A 2 -21.88 3.86 52.36
CA GLU A 2 -22.75 4.40 51.30
C GLU A 2 -22.24 3.94 49.94
N ARG A 3 -23.08 3.19 49.21
CA ARG A 3 -22.86 2.95 47.78
C ARG A 3 -23.01 4.28 47.07
N LYS A 4 -21.89 4.88 46.65
CA LYS A 4 -21.90 5.95 45.62
C LYS A 4 -22.41 5.32 44.32
N ASN A 5 -23.72 5.26 44.14
CA ASN A 5 -24.32 4.90 42.86
C ASN A 5 -24.05 6.06 41.89
N SER A 6 -23.10 5.86 40.97
CA SER A 6 -22.89 6.76 39.84
C SER A 6 -24.20 6.92 39.06
N SER A 7 -24.52 8.15 38.64
CA SER A 7 -25.70 8.46 37.82
C SER A 7 -25.80 7.52 36.61
N VAL A 8 -27.02 7.19 36.17
CA VAL A 8 -27.26 6.38 34.96
C VAL A 8 -26.52 6.97 33.75
N LEU A 9 -26.44 8.30 33.63
CA LEU A 9 -25.68 8.98 32.58
C LEU A 9 -24.18 8.65 32.64
N GLN A 10 -23.61 8.60 33.84
CA GLN A 10 -22.20 8.27 34.05
C GLN A 10 -21.93 6.79 33.74
N GLN A 11 -22.86 5.90 34.10
CA GLN A 11 -22.76 4.47 33.76
C GLN A 11 -22.82 4.24 32.25
N LEU A 12 -23.75 4.89 31.55
CA LEU A 12 -23.85 4.82 30.08
C LEU A 12 -22.60 5.39 29.39
N SER A 13 -22.08 6.53 29.87
CA SER A 13 -20.85 7.12 29.33
C SER A 13 -19.64 6.20 29.53
N ASN A 14 -19.50 5.59 30.71
CA ASN A 14 -18.42 4.66 30.99
C ASN A 14 -18.53 3.38 30.14
N ALA A 15 -19.73 2.82 30.00
CA ALA A 15 -19.97 1.65 29.15
C ALA A 15 -19.61 1.94 27.68
N HIS A 16 -19.99 3.12 27.16
CA HIS A 16 -19.62 3.53 25.82
C HIS A 16 -18.09 3.66 25.65
N LYS A 17 -17.40 4.28 26.61
CA LYS A 17 -15.93 4.40 26.58
C LYS A 17 -15.24 3.04 26.54
N GLU A 18 -15.68 2.09 27.34
CA GLU A 18 -15.12 0.73 27.32
C GLU A 18 -15.43 0.03 26.00
N GLN A 19 -16.63 0.21 25.43
CA GLN A 19 -16.96 -0.36 24.11
C GLN A 19 -16.05 0.18 23.00
N VAL A 20 -15.79 1.50 22.98
CA VAL A 20 -14.87 2.14 22.03
C VAL A 20 -13.46 1.59 22.19
N LYS A 21 -12.99 1.43 23.43
CA LYS A 21 -11.67 0.87 23.72
C LYS A 21 -11.52 -0.57 23.24
N VAL A 22 -12.53 -1.41 23.46
CA VAL A 22 -12.54 -2.79 22.94
C VAL A 22 -12.58 -2.81 21.41
N ASN A 23 -13.40 -1.95 20.78
CA ASN A 23 -13.47 -1.87 19.32
C ASN A 23 -12.14 -1.44 18.69
N ARG A 24 -11.42 -0.49 19.30
CA ARG A 24 -10.09 -0.07 18.85
C ARG A 24 -9.07 -1.19 18.92
N LYS A 25 -9.06 -1.94 20.03
CA LYS A 25 -8.20 -3.13 20.17
C LYS A 25 -8.52 -4.20 19.14
N TYR A 26 -9.82 -4.43 18.89
CA TYR A 26 -10.25 -5.36 17.86
C TYR A 26 -9.75 -4.94 16.48
N LEU A 27 -9.95 -3.68 16.09
CA LEU A 27 -9.49 -3.16 14.80
C LEU A 27 -7.96 -3.22 14.67
N GLN A 28 -7.24 -2.94 15.76
CA GLN A 28 -5.79 -3.09 15.79
C GLN A 28 -5.34 -4.51 15.40
N VAL A 29 -5.94 -5.55 15.98
CA VAL A 29 -5.61 -6.94 15.64
C VAL A 29 -5.90 -7.25 14.17
N ILE A 30 -7.02 -6.75 13.64
CA ILE A 30 -7.39 -6.90 12.22
C ILE A 30 -6.33 -6.27 11.31
N ILE A 31 -5.94 -5.02 11.58
CA ILE A 31 -4.93 -4.29 10.81
C ILE A 31 -3.57 -4.99 10.89
N GLU A 32 -3.16 -5.43 12.08
CA GLU A 32 -1.88 -6.15 12.26
C GLU A 32 -1.83 -7.44 11.41
N CYS A 33 -2.93 -8.19 11.34
CA CYS A 33 -3.00 -9.40 10.49
C CYS A 33 -2.91 -9.05 9.00
N LEU A 34 -3.56 -7.97 8.55
CA LEU A 34 -3.50 -7.51 7.16
C LEU A 34 -2.11 -6.98 6.78
N ILE A 35 -1.47 -6.22 7.66
CA ILE A 35 -0.09 -5.75 7.47
C ILE A 35 0.85 -6.95 7.40
N PHE A 36 0.67 -7.95 8.26
CA PHE A 36 1.48 -9.16 8.21
C PHE A 36 1.38 -9.85 6.84
N THR A 37 0.16 -10.07 6.32
CA THR A 37 0.00 -10.72 5.00
C THR A 37 0.62 -9.88 3.88
N ALA A 38 0.49 -8.55 3.95
CA ALA A 38 1.11 -7.65 2.98
C ALA A 38 2.66 -7.69 3.05
N MET A 39 3.24 -7.64 4.24
CA MET A 39 4.70 -7.67 4.44
C MET A 39 5.33 -9.00 4.03
N GLN A 40 4.61 -10.11 4.19
CA GLN A 40 5.08 -11.43 3.75
C GLN A 40 4.82 -11.68 2.26
N ASN A 41 4.14 -10.76 1.56
CA ASN A 41 3.69 -10.94 0.18
C ASN A 41 2.90 -12.25 -0.03
N ILE A 42 1.99 -12.56 0.90
CA ILE A 42 1.13 -13.74 0.83
C ILE A 42 -0.32 -13.33 0.58
N ALA A 43 -1.07 -14.21 -0.09
CA ALA A 43 -2.47 -13.97 -0.40
C ALA A 43 -3.28 -13.71 0.89
N VAL A 44 -4.05 -12.62 0.92
CA VAL A 44 -4.91 -12.31 2.08
C VAL A 44 -6.05 -13.33 2.19
N ARG A 45 -6.62 -13.72 1.04
CA ARG A 45 -7.86 -14.49 0.93
C ARG A 45 -7.61 -15.93 0.47
N GLY A 46 -8.52 -16.81 0.86
CA GLY A 46 -8.57 -18.21 0.41
C GLY A 46 -9.62 -18.40 -0.68
N HIS A 47 -9.66 -19.61 -1.25
CA HIS A 47 -10.71 -20.00 -2.20
C HIS A 47 -12.09 -20.05 -1.52
N GLU A 48 -12.14 -20.56 -0.29
CA GLU A 48 -13.36 -20.66 0.52
C GLU A 48 -13.17 -19.86 1.81
N GLU A 49 -13.89 -18.76 2.00
CA GLU A 49 -13.78 -17.90 3.20
C GLU A 49 -14.96 -18.08 4.15
N SER A 50 -15.19 -19.31 4.64
CA SER A 50 -16.21 -19.53 5.67
C SER A 50 -15.89 -18.72 6.93
N ARG A 51 -16.83 -17.89 7.36
CA ARG A 51 -16.71 -17.06 8.58
C ARG A 51 -17.44 -17.66 9.77
N ASN A 52 -18.08 -18.80 9.57
CA ASN A 52 -18.68 -19.55 10.67
C ASN A 52 -17.54 -20.14 11.50
N ASP A 53 -17.65 -19.98 12.82
CA ASP A 53 -16.77 -20.61 13.79
C ASP A 53 -15.27 -20.40 13.48
N ILE A 54 -14.88 -19.15 13.16
CA ILE A 54 -13.47 -18.78 12.85
C ILE A 54 -12.50 -19.26 13.95
N TRP A 55 -12.96 -19.28 15.19
CA TRP A 55 -12.19 -19.72 16.35
C TRP A 55 -12.00 -21.25 16.44
N GLU A 56 -12.73 -22.03 15.64
CA GLU A 56 -12.58 -23.49 15.57
C GLU A 56 -11.64 -23.91 14.44
N VAL A 57 -11.05 -25.09 14.61
CA VAL A 57 -10.26 -25.74 13.56
C VAL A 57 -11.20 -26.17 12.45
N SER A 58 -10.81 -25.88 11.22
CA SER A 58 -11.58 -26.17 10.01
C SER A 58 -10.73 -26.99 9.06
N ASP A 59 -11.32 -27.98 8.39
CA ASP A 59 -10.66 -28.72 7.30
C ASP A 59 -10.57 -27.86 6.02
N ILE A 60 -11.34 -26.77 5.96
CA ILE A 60 -11.32 -25.78 4.89
C ILE A 60 -10.25 -24.72 5.20
N ASN A 61 -9.37 -24.44 4.24
CA ASN A 61 -8.43 -23.33 4.32
C ASN A 61 -9.14 -22.00 4.01
N ARG A 62 -9.35 -21.17 5.05
CA ARG A 62 -10.08 -19.90 4.95
C ARG A 62 -9.26 -18.72 4.41
N GLY A 63 -8.01 -18.97 4.00
CA GLY A 63 -7.06 -17.95 3.61
C GLY A 63 -6.25 -17.39 4.78
N ASN A 64 -5.11 -16.78 4.47
CA ASN A 64 -4.11 -16.42 5.47
C ASN A 64 -4.67 -15.43 6.51
N PHE A 65 -5.49 -14.46 6.11
CA PHE A 65 -6.05 -13.49 7.05
C PHE A 65 -6.98 -14.14 8.09
N LEU A 66 -7.90 -15.01 7.67
CA LEU A 66 -8.83 -15.67 8.59
C LEU A 66 -8.12 -16.71 9.46
N GLU A 67 -7.15 -17.45 8.91
CA GLU A 67 -6.35 -18.40 9.69
C GLU A 67 -5.41 -17.71 10.69
N LEU A 68 -4.89 -16.52 10.36
CA LEU A 68 -4.18 -15.69 11.33
C LEU A 68 -5.11 -15.25 12.46
N LEU A 69 -6.34 -14.84 12.17
CA LEU A 69 -7.31 -14.50 13.23
C LEU A 69 -7.67 -15.70 14.10
N HIS A 70 -7.82 -16.89 13.50
CA HIS A 70 -7.97 -18.14 14.24
C HIS A 70 -6.79 -18.36 15.20
N LEU A 71 -5.56 -18.20 14.72
CA LEU A 71 -4.35 -18.29 15.54
C LEU A 71 -4.37 -17.26 16.67
N ARG A 72 -4.70 -16.00 16.39
CA ARG A 72 -4.76 -14.92 17.39
C ARG A 72 -5.83 -15.16 18.46
N CYS A 73 -6.89 -15.90 18.17
CA CYS A 73 -7.89 -16.28 19.17
C CYS A 73 -7.31 -17.20 20.26
N LYS A 74 -6.26 -17.99 19.95
CA LYS A 74 -5.60 -18.87 20.92
C LYS A 74 -4.86 -18.09 22.00
N ASP A 75 -4.26 -16.96 21.62
CA ASP A 75 -3.51 -16.10 22.55
C ASP A 75 -4.38 -14.98 23.15
N LEU A 76 -5.50 -14.64 22.51
CA LEU A 76 -6.40 -13.56 22.89
C LEU A 76 -7.84 -14.08 23.12
N PRO A 77 -8.18 -14.62 24.31
CA PRO A 77 -9.51 -15.18 24.57
C PRO A 77 -10.66 -14.20 24.33
N TRP A 78 -10.45 -12.90 24.58
CA TRP A 78 -11.45 -11.86 24.35
C TRP A 78 -11.75 -11.64 22.85
N LEU A 79 -10.80 -11.96 21.96
CA LEU A 79 -10.96 -11.80 20.51
C LEU A 79 -12.01 -12.77 19.98
N GLN A 80 -11.99 -14.02 20.47
CA GLN A 80 -12.98 -15.02 20.13
C GLN A 80 -14.40 -14.54 20.46
N SER A 81 -14.64 -14.11 21.71
CA SER A 81 -15.94 -13.59 22.13
C SER A 81 -16.37 -12.38 21.30
N LYS A 82 -15.42 -11.51 20.93
CA LYS A 82 -15.69 -10.35 20.10
C LYS A 82 -16.05 -10.73 18.66
N LEU A 83 -15.32 -11.66 18.04
CA LEU A 83 -15.61 -12.16 16.69
C LEU A 83 -16.98 -12.83 16.62
N GLN A 84 -17.30 -13.67 17.61
CA GLN A 84 -18.61 -14.30 17.72
C GLN A 84 -19.73 -13.26 17.82
N ALA A 85 -19.58 -12.25 18.69
CA ALA A 85 -20.56 -11.17 18.81
C ALA A 85 -20.70 -10.35 17.51
N GLN A 86 -19.62 -10.10 16.78
CA GLN A 86 -19.65 -9.39 15.50
C GLN A 86 -20.35 -10.19 14.40
N LEU A 87 -20.11 -11.51 14.34
CA LEU A 87 -20.76 -12.41 13.38
C LEU A 87 -22.28 -12.41 13.55
N GLN A 88 -22.76 -12.45 14.80
CA GLN A 88 -24.20 -12.39 15.14
C GLN A 88 -24.85 -11.05 14.78
N LEU A 89 -24.06 -9.97 14.71
CA LEU A 89 -24.53 -8.63 14.39
C LEU A 89 -24.34 -8.25 12.91
N HIS A 90 -23.94 -9.19 12.06
CA HIS A 90 -23.51 -8.94 10.67
C HIS A 90 -22.44 -7.83 10.55
N ALA A 91 -21.68 -7.59 11.62
CA ALA A 91 -20.70 -6.53 11.70
C ALA A 91 -19.35 -7.04 11.15
N GLN A 92 -19.11 -6.69 9.90
CA GLN A 92 -18.15 -7.29 9.00
C GLN A 92 -16.70 -6.78 9.18
N GLY A 93 -16.16 -6.84 10.40
CA GLY A 93 -14.74 -6.53 10.66
C GLY A 93 -13.74 -7.40 9.86
N THR A 94 -14.23 -8.47 9.24
CA THR A 94 -13.48 -9.44 8.43
C THR A 94 -13.99 -9.52 6.98
N SER A 95 -14.82 -8.58 6.51
CA SER A 95 -15.29 -8.62 5.12
C SER A 95 -14.20 -8.25 4.12
N PRO A 96 -14.29 -8.77 2.89
CA PRO A 96 -13.37 -8.39 1.82
C PRO A 96 -13.31 -6.87 1.59
N THR A 97 -14.47 -6.19 1.67
CA THR A 97 -14.57 -4.74 1.51
C THR A 97 -13.76 -3.99 2.56
N LEU A 98 -13.95 -4.31 3.84
CA LEU A 98 -13.22 -3.63 4.91
C LEU A 98 -11.72 -3.96 4.86
N GLN A 99 -11.34 -5.19 4.52
CA GLN A 99 -9.93 -5.56 4.33
C GLN A 99 -9.28 -4.66 3.27
N ASN A 100 -9.94 -4.47 2.12
CA ASN A 100 -9.44 -3.60 1.05
C ASN A 100 -9.36 -2.14 1.48
N GLU A 101 -10.38 -1.62 2.18
CA GLU A 101 -10.36 -0.24 2.70
C GLU A 101 -9.21 -0.01 3.67
N LEU A 102 -8.99 -0.95 4.60
CA LEU A 102 -7.89 -0.86 5.56
C LEU A 102 -6.52 -0.94 4.87
N LEU A 103 -6.36 -1.84 3.90
CA LEU A 103 -5.14 -1.95 3.11
C LEU A 103 -4.88 -0.67 2.28
N ALA A 104 -5.92 -0.06 1.71
CA ALA A 104 -5.81 1.21 1.00
C ALA A 104 -5.34 2.33 1.94
N ILE A 105 -5.92 2.45 3.14
CA ILE A 105 -5.49 3.42 4.16
C ILE A 105 -4.03 3.18 4.55
N VAL A 106 -3.62 1.93 4.76
CA VAL A 106 -2.22 1.59 5.06
C VAL A 106 -1.30 1.99 3.91
N SER A 107 -1.70 1.72 2.66
CA SER A 107 -0.97 2.13 1.46
C SER A 107 -0.79 3.65 1.40
N ASP A 108 -1.86 4.42 1.61
CA ASP A 108 -1.83 5.89 1.62
C ASP A 108 -0.89 6.43 2.70
N LEU A 109 -0.89 5.83 3.90
CA LEU A 109 0.01 6.20 5.00
C LEU A 109 1.48 5.91 4.67
N VAL A 110 1.77 4.80 4.00
CA VAL A 110 3.12 4.46 3.53
C VAL A 110 3.58 5.44 2.46
N LEU A 111 2.72 5.74 1.48
CA LEU A 111 3.01 6.72 0.43
C LEU A 111 3.25 8.11 1.01
N GLU A 112 2.39 8.58 1.93
CA GLU A 112 2.59 9.88 2.58
C GLU A 112 3.89 9.93 3.39
N ARG A 113 4.30 8.80 4.00
CA ARG A 113 5.60 8.72 4.65
C ARG A 113 6.75 8.88 3.66
N ILE A 114 6.69 8.19 2.52
CA ILE A 114 7.70 8.27 1.47
C ILE A 114 7.75 9.70 0.90
N THR A 115 6.61 10.27 0.52
CA THR A 115 6.54 11.61 -0.09
C THR A 115 6.96 12.70 0.90
N SER A 116 6.65 12.56 2.20
CA SER A 116 7.16 13.45 3.24
C SER A 116 8.69 13.45 3.32
N GLU A 117 9.34 12.29 3.15
CA GLU A 117 10.80 12.21 3.10
C GLU A 117 11.36 12.80 1.80
N VAL A 118 10.71 12.56 0.66
CA VAL A 118 11.07 13.15 -0.64
C VAL A 118 10.99 14.68 -0.59
N ARG A 119 9.91 15.23 -0.03
CA ARG A 119 9.75 16.69 0.15
C ARG A 119 10.86 17.30 1.00
N LYS A 120 11.34 16.58 2.01
CA LYS A 120 12.49 17.01 2.85
C LYS A 120 13.82 16.93 2.13
N SER A 121 14.00 15.93 1.25
CA SER A 121 15.17 15.83 0.35
C SER A 121 15.24 17.03 -0.62
N GLY A 122 14.09 17.60 -0.98
CA GLY A 122 13.98 18.73 -1.90
C GLY A 122 14.04 18.29 -3.36
N TYR A 123 15.02 17.44 -3.70
CA TYR A 123 15.18 16.84 -5.03
C TYR A 123 15.09 15.32 -4.96
N PHE A 124 14.70 14.71 -6.07
CA PHE A 124 14.58 13.26 -6.20
C PHE A 124 14.84 12.81 -7.63
N GLY A 125 15.11 11.53 -7.80
CA GLY A 125 15.11 10.84 -9.06
C GLY A 125 13.88 9.96 -9.20
N ILE A 126 13.50 9.68 -10.43
CA ILE A 126 12.45 8.74 -10.77
C ILE A 126 13.05 7.56 -11.52
N ILE A 127 12.54 6.37 -11.23
CA ILE A 127 12.89 5.13 -11.92
C ILE A 127 11.56 4.58 -12.43
N MET A 128 11.46 4.39 -13.74
CA MET A 128 10.28 3.80 -14.35
C MET A 128 10.68 2.65 -15.26
N ASP A 129 9.95 1.55 -15.13
CA ASP A 129 10.14 0.37 -15.97
C ASP A 129 8.80 -0.19 -16.43
N GLU A 130 8.76 -0.60 -17.69
CA GLU A 130 7.59 -1.20 -18.34
C GLU A 130 7.56 -2.69 -18.05
N THR A 131 6.42 -3.19 -17.61
CA THR A 131 6.18 -4.62 -17.39
C THR A 131 4.80 -4.99 -17.90
N SER A 132 4.65 -6.19 -18.44
CA SER A 132 3.34 -6.70 -18.83
C SER A 132 2.74 -7.53 -17.69
N ASP A 133 1.48 -7.30 -17.34
CA ASP A 133 0.77 -8.09 -16.35
C ASP A 133 0.42 -9.50 -16.90
N ILE A 134 -0.12 -10.36 -16.03
CA ILE A 134 -0.51 -11.75 -16.37
C ILE A 134 -1.58 -11.78 -17.50
N ASN A 135 -2.37 -10.71 -17.63
CA ASN A 135 -3.41 -10.57 -18.66
C ASN A 135 -2.92 -9.86 -19.94
N ARG A 136 -1.62 -9.58 -20.07
CA ARG A 136 -0.99 -8.83 -21.19
C ARG A 136 -1.44 -7.38 -21.31
N THR A 137 -1.90 -6.79 -20.22
CA THR A 137 -2.01 -5.34 -20.08
C THR A 137 -0.67 -4.78 -19.65
N GLU A 138 -0.25 -3.68 -20.26
CA GLU A 138 1.02 -3.03 -19.94
C GLU A 138 0.85 -2.24 -18.64
N GLU A 139 1.81 -2.38 -17.74
CA GLU A 139 1.90 -1.64 -16.49
C GLU A 139 3.27 -0.97 -16.39
N VAL A 140 3.30 0.17 -15.71
CA VAL A 140 4.54 0.90 -15.46
C VAL A 140 4.80 0.89 -13.97
N SER A 141 5.94 0.35 -13.58
CA SER A 141 6.44 0.47 -12.21
C SER A 141 7.04 1.86 -12.00
N LEU A 142 6.79 2.47 -10.84
CA LEU A 142 7.40 3.75 -10.47
C LEU A 142 8.09 3.60 -9.11
N CYS A 143 9.37 3.97 -9.07
CA CYS A 143 10.15 4.13 -7.84
C CYS A 143 10.70 5.55 -7.74
N LEU A 144 10.84 6.03 -6.50
CA LEU A 144 11.48 7.30 -6.19
C LEU A 144 12.83 7.04 -5.52
N ARG A 145 13.88 7.72 -6.00
CA ARG A 145 15.21 7.71 -5.40
C ARG A 145 15.52 9.08 -4.82
N TYR A 146 15.90 9.17 -3.55
CA TYR A 146 16.16 10.45 -2.89
C TYR A 146 17.19 10.31 -1.77
N VAL A 147 17.73 11.44 -1.29
CA VAL A 147 18.73 11.45 -0.22
C VAL A 147 18.15 12.09 1.02
N ILE A 148 18.12 11.35 2.13
CA ILE A 148 17.66 11.85 3.42
C ILE A 148 18.70 11.52 4.48
N ASN A 149 19.09 12.53 5.27
CA ASN A 149 20.12 12.40 6.32
C ASN A 149 21.46 11.82 5.82
N GLY A 150 21.84 12.10 4.56
CA GLY A 150 23.06 11.57 3.95
C GLY A 150 22.96 10.14 3.43
N GLU A 151 21.82 9.48 3.57
CA GLU A 151 21.57 8.15 3.04
C GLU A 151 20.71 8.21 1.78
N THR A 152 21.09 7.43 0.76
CA THR A 152 20.26 7.25 -0.43
C THR A 152 19.17 6.23 -0.11
N LYS A 153 17.92 6.56 -0.42
CA LYS A 153 16.79 5.65 -0.35
C LYS A 153 16.16 5.50 -1.72
N GLU A 154 15.66 4.30 -1.97
CA GLU A 154 14.86 3.94 -3.13
C GLU A 154 13.58 3.30 -2.62
N ASN A 155 12.43 3.88 -2.96
CA ASN A 155 11.14 3.40 -2.50
C ASN A 155 10.19 3.21 -3.69
N PHE A 156 9.58 2.04 -3.72
CA PHE A 156 8.51 1.71 -4.67
C PHE A 156 7.25 2.51 -4.34
N VAL A 157 6.64 3.10 -5.37
CA VAL A 157 5.39 3.85 -5.27
C VAL A 157 4.21 2.97 -5.65
N GLY A 158 4.31 2.27 -6.78
CA GLY A 158 3.18 1.52 -7.31
C GLY A 158 3.35 1.10 -8.76
N PHE A 159 2.41 0.26 -9.19
CA PHE A 159 2.17 -0.04 -10.60
C PHE A 159 1.05 0.85 -11.12
N PHE A 160 1.22 1.31 -12.35
CA PHE A 160 0.28 2.17 -13.03
C PHE A 160 -0.06 1.53 -14.37
N ALA A 161 -1.30 1.07 -14.52
CA ALA A 161 -1.78 0.52 -15.76
C ALA A 161 -1.72 1.58 -16.88
N THR A 162 -1.25 1.16 -18.05
CA THR A 162 -1.22 1.99 -19.25
C THR A 162 -1.84 1.25 -20.44
N ALA A 163 -2.56 2.00 -21.29
CA ALA A 163 -3.13 1.45 -22.51
C ALA A 163 -2.12 1.41 -23.67
N SER A 164 -0.99 2.11 -23.54
CA SER A 164 0.04 2.24 -24.56
C SER A 164 1.40 2.59 -23.94
N THR A 165 2.48 2.17 -24.60
CA THR A 165 3.87 2.49 -24.24
C THR A 165 4.42 3.66 -25.07
N GLU A 166 3.55 4.45 -25.70
CA GLU A 166 3.93 5.70 -26.37
C GLU A 166 4.43 6.75 -25.36
N GLU A 167 5.43 7.54 -25.77
CA GLU A 167 6.11 8.52 -24.92
C GLU A 167 5.18 9.53 -24.24
N GLU A 168 4.11 9.95 -24.92
CA GLU A 168 3.14 10.94 -24.44
C GLU A 168 2.30 10.36 -23.31
N VAL A 169 1.88 9.11 -23.47
CA VAL A 169 1.06 8.39 -22.50
C VAL A 169 1.87 8.14 -21.24
N LEU A 170 3.13 7.73 -21.39
CA LEU A 170 4.05 7.51 -20.27
C LEU A 170 4.37 8.81 -19.53
N TYR A 171 4.55 9.90 -20.26
CA TYR A 171 4.79 11.22 -19.66
C TYR A 171 3.59 11.71 -18.86
N GLU A 172 2.38 11.66 -19.42
CA GLU A 172 1.16 12.06 -18.70
C GLU A 172 0.86 11.12 -17.52
N LEU A 173 1.18 9.83 -17.63
CA LEU A 173 1.12 8.88 -16.52
C LEU A 173 2.09 9.30 -15.40
N ALA A 174 3.37 9.55 -15.72
CA ALA A 174 4.37 9.97 -14.75
C ALA A 174 3.96 11.28 -14.07
N LYS A 175 3.56 12.28 -14.86
CA LYS A 175 3.06 13.57 -14.37
C LYS A 175 1.85 13.42 -13.47
N THR A 176 0.88 12.60 -13.85
CA THR A 176 -0.31 12.34 -13.03
C THR A 176 0.06 11.64 -11.72
N ALA A 177 0.95 10.65 -11.76
CA ALA A 177 1.42 9.93 -10.57
C ALA A 177 2.17 10.87 -9.62
N ILE A 178 3.13 11.65 -10.11
CA ILE A 178 3.91 12.60 -9.31
C ILE A 178 3.02 13.70 -8.72
N ASN A 179 2.08 14.25 -9.50
CA ASN A 179 1.15 15.27 -8.98
C ASN A 179 0.20 14.72 -7.91
N LYS A 180 -0.26 13.46 -8.04
CA LYS A 180 -1.07 12.79 -7.01
C LYS A 180 -0.32 12.61 -5.68
N LEU A 181 1.01 12.51 -5.75
CA LEU A 181 1.89 12.42 -4.58
C LEU A 181 2.23 13.78 -3.96
N ASP A 182 1.67 14.88 -4.48
CA ASP A 182 2.01 16.25 -4.08
C ASP A 182 3.52 16.53 -4.20
N LEU A 183 4.10 16.09 -5.32
CA LEU A 183 5.49 16.31 -5.69
C LEU A 183 5.57 17.17 -6.96
N ARG A 184 6.65 17.92 -7.11
CA ARG A 184 6.85 18.83 -8.25
C ARG A 184 7.80 18.20 -9.25
N LEU A 185 7.40 18.20 -10.53
CA LEU A 185 8.22 17.67 -11.63
C LEU A 185 9.57 18.39 -11.77
N GLU A 186 9.60 19.69 -11.53
CA GLU A 186 10.81 20.54 -11.53
C GLU A 186 11.88 20.11 -10.52
N ASN A 187 11.53 19.27 -9.54
CA ASN A 187 12.46 18.76 -8.54
C ASN A 187 13.09 17.41 -8.94
N ILE A 188 12.76 16.88 -10.12
CA ILE A 188 13.33 15.65 -10.65
C ILE A 188 14.75 15.92 -11.18
N ILE A 189 15.78 15.34 -10.58
CA ILE A 189 17.18 15.55 -10.98
C ILE A 189 17.81 14.33 -11.64
N ALA A 190 17.14 13.19 -11.57
CA ALA A 190 17.61 11.94 -12.16
C ALA A 190 16.44 11.14 -12.71
N GLU A 191 16.65 10.54 -13.88
CA GLU A 191 15.65 9.76 -14.60
C GLU A 191 16.30 8.45 -15.01
N CYS A 192 15.79 7.34 -14.50
CA CYS A 192 16.27 6.01 -14.85
C CYS A 192 15.18 5.27 -15.61
N PHE A 193 15.37 5.12 -16.92
CA PHE A 193 14.45 4.40 -17.80
C PHE A 193 15.21 3.38 -18.63
N ASP A 194 14.47 2.49 -19.29
CA ASP A 194 15.07 1.61 -20.28
C ASP A 194 15.56 2.37 -21.53
N GLY A 195 16.29 1.67 -22.38
CA GLY A 195 16.84 2.20 -23.62
C GLY A 195 15.84 2.18 -24.79
N ALA A 196 14.54 1.90 -24.56
CA ALA A 196 13.57 1.91 -25.63
C ALA A 196 13.45 3.33 -26.21
N ALA A 197 13.10 3.44 -27.50
CA ALA A 197 13.02 4.73 -28.18
C ALA A 197 11.99 5.67 -27.52
N ASN A 198 10.89 5.11 -26.99
CA ASN A 198 9.83 5.88 -26.33
C ASN A 198 10.26 6.38 -24.94
N MET A 199 11.25 5.73 -24.31
CA MET A 199 11.77 6.10 -23.00
C MET A 199 12.98 7.02 -23.08
N SER A 200 13.96 6.66 -23.90
CA SER A 200 15.28 7.31 -24.01
C SER A 200 15.47 8.20 -25.25
N GLY A 201 14.47 8.25 -26.14
CA GLY A 201 14.57 8.91 -27.44
C GLY A 201 14.93 10.39 -27.32
N ILE A 202 16.02 10.79 -27.97
CA ILE A 202 16.60 12.15 -27.88
C ILE A 202 15.61 13.25 -28.31
N CYS A 203 14.72 12.99 -29.27
CA CYS A 203 13.80 13.99 -29.83
C CYS A 203 12.39 13.96 -29.25
N LYS A 204 11.92 12.79 -28.77
CA LYS A 204 10.52 12.59 -28.36
C LYS A 204 10.34 11.68 -27.14
N GLY A 205 11.39 11.04 -26.64
CA GLY A 205 11.30 10.10 -25.54
C GLY A 205 10.87 10.75 -24.24
N LEU A 206 10.40 9.93 -23.31
CA LEU A 206 9.99 10.31 -21.96
C LEU A 206 11.06 11.18 -21.28
N ALA A 207 12.33 10.80 -21.39
CA ALA A 207 13.44 11.55 -20.80
C ALA A 207 13.54 12.99 -21.34
N THR A 208 13.36 13.18 -22.65
CA THR A 208 13.39 14.52 -23.25
C THR A 208 12.25 15.39 -22.73
N ARG A 209 11.05 14.82 -22.58
CA ARG A 209 9.86 15.54 -22.09
C ARG A 209 9.97 15.92 -20.62
N ILE A 210 10.50 15.05 -19.77
CA ILE A 210 10.72 15.39 -18.35
C ILE A 210 11.78 16.48 -18.24
N LYS A 211 12.83 16.44 -19.07
CA LYS A 211 13.87 17.46 -19.12
C LYS A 211 13.35 18.85 -19.51
N GLU A 212 12.27 18.95 -20.27
CA GLU A 212 11.59 20.23 -20.54
C GLU A 212 10.98 20.83 -19.27
N CYS A 213 10.57 19.99 -18.31
CA CYS A 213 10.00 20.42 -17.03
C CYS A 213 11.04 20.53 -15.90
N SER A 214 12.11 19.75 -15.98
CA SER A 214 13.24 19.80 -15.06
C SER A 214 14.56 19.90 -15.81
N SER A 215 15.08 21.13 -15.88
CA SER A 215 16.34 21.42 -16.57
C SER A 215 17.57 20.77 -15.93
N LEU A 216 17.46 20.34 -14.67
CA LEU A 216 18.51 19.65 -13.93
C LEU A 216 18.48 18.12 -14.09
N GLY A 217 17.48 17.58 -14.80
CA GLY A 217 17.30 16.15 -15.01
C GLY A 217 18.47 15.51 -15.77
N ILE A 218 19.06 14.46 -15.17
CA ILE A 218 20.06 13.61 -15.79
C ILE A 218 19.43 12.26 -16.10
N TYR A 219 19.39 11.91 -17.40
CA TYR A 219 19.01 10.57 -17.84
C TYR A 219 20.14 9.58 -17.57
N VAL A 220 19.76 8.45 -16.98
CA VAL A 220 20.62 7.28 -16.73
C VAL A 220 19.94 6.07 -17.35
N HIS A 221 20.67 5.34 -18.20
CA HIS A 221 20.15 4.10 -18.78
C HIS A 221 20.06 3.01 -17.71
N CYS A 222 18.93 2.31 -17.64
CA CYS A 222 18.76 1.13 -16.79
C CYS A 222 19.76 0.02 -17.20
N TYR A 223 20.65 -0.38 -16.29
CA TYR A 223 21.69 -1.38 -16.55
C TYR A 223 21.19 -2.83 -16.51
N ASP A 224 20.10 -3.10 -15.79
CA ASP A 224 19.53 -4.46 -15.68
C ASP A 224 19.08 -5.00 -17.04
N ARG A 225 18.51 -4.12 -17.88
CA ARG A 225 18.11 -4.46 -19.25
C ARG A 225 19.31 -4.61 -20.19
N LEU A 226 20.38 -3.85 -19.96
CA LEU A 226 21.65 -3.96 -20.70
C LEU A 226 22.32 -5.31 -20.46
N LEU A 227 22.31 -5.79 -19.21
CA LEU A 227 22.84 -7.11 -18.86
C LEU A 227 22.00 -8.24 -19.46
N ASN A 228 20.67 -8.15 -19.37
CA ASN A 228 19.76 -9.14 -19.99
C ASN A 228 19.81 -9.14 -21.53
N LEU A 229 20.21 -8.04 -22.17
CA LEU A 229 20.36 -7.99 -23.63
C LEU A 229 21.74 -8.49 -24.09
N ALA A 230 22.75 -8.43 -23.22
CA ALA A 230 24.11 -8.85 -23.52
C ALA A 230 24.36 -10.35 -23.27
N LEU A 231 23.50 -11.01 -22.49
CA LEU A 231 23.54 -12.43 -22.16
C LEU A 231 22.53 -13.23 -22.99
#